data_AF-A0A952D899-F1
#
_entry.id   AF-A0A952D899-F1
#
_cell.length_a   1.000
_cell.length_b   1.000
_cell.length_c   1.000
_cell.angle_alpha   90.00
_cell.angle_beta   90.00
_cell.angle_gamma   90.00
#
_symmetry.space_group_name_H-M   'P 1'
#
loop_
_entity.id
_entity.type
_entity.pdbx_description
1 polymer ?
#
loop_
_entity_poly.entity_id
_entity_poly.type
_entity_poly.pdbx_seq_one_letter_code
_entity_poly.pdbx_strand_id
1 'polypeptide(L)'
;MSDPLDAPPTQDEAEQARTRAAFERLSAVLSEVAAAVTSRVHERCPYRARDDRCTFAGGCVNQRRKASPGADAERLVWCGGDHQLRRRGA
;
A
#
# COMPACT_ATOMS: atom_id res chain seq x y z
N MET A 1 42.12 -10.32 39.88
CA MET A 1 41.04 -9.34 40.10
C MET A 1 40.15 -9.43 38.88
N SER A 2 39.00 -10.09 39.00
CA SER A 2 38.06 -10.23 37.89
C SER A 2 37.28 -8.93 37.73
N ASP A 3 37.15 -8.45 36.50
CA ASP A 3 36.43 -7.23 36.17
C ASP A 3 34.95 -7.35 36.59
N PRO A 4 34.37 -6.37 37.30
CA PRO A 4 32.96 -6.42 37.74
C PRO A 4 31.93 -6.36 36.59
N LEU A 5 32.38 -6.38 35.33
CA LEU A 5 31.55 -6.37 34.12
C LEU A 5 31.12 -7.76 33.64
N ASP A 6 31.59 -8.84 34.28
CA ASP A 6 31.31 -10.23 33.85
C ASP A 6 30.15 -10.90 34.61
N ALA A 7 29.38 -10.13 35.39
CA ALA A 7 28.22 -10.66 36.08
C ALA A 7 27.09 -10.98 35.08
N PRO A 8 26.48 -12.19 35.13
CA PRO A 8 25.37 -12.50 34.24
C PRO A 8 24.20 -11.55 34.49
N PRO A 9 23.43 -11.19 33.45
CA PRO A 9 22.31 -10.27 33.58
C PRO A 9 21.31 -10.82 34.59
N THR A 10 20.74 -9.91 35.37
CA THR A 10 19.63 -10.21 36.26
C THR A 10 18.42 -10.71 35.47
N GLN A 11 17.50 -11.40 36.15
CA GLN A 11 16.29 -11.92 35.49
C GLN A 11 15.45 -10.81 34.85
N ASP A 12 15.37 -9.65 35.52
CA ASP A 12 14.66 -8.46 35.02
C ASP A 12 15.33 -7.88 33.77
N GLU A 13 16.67 -7.77 33.75
CA GLU A 13 17.42 -7.31 32.58
C GLU A 13 17.24 -8.27 31.39
N ALA A 14 17.26 -9.58 31.65
CA ALA A 14 17.01 -10.59 30.63
C ALA A 14 15.57 -10.52 30.09
N GLU A 15 14.58 -10.23 30.94
CA GLU A 15 13.18 -10.07 30.53
C GLU A 15 12.95 -8.80 29.71
N GLN A 16 13.55 -7.67 30.14
CA GLN A 16 13.52 -6.42 29.39
C GLN A 16 14.18 -6.59 28.02
N ALA A 17 15.31 -7.30 27.93
CA ALA A 17 15.98 -7.60 26.68
C ALA A 17 15.12 -8.46 25.74
N ARG A 18 14.46 -9.51 26.26
CA ARG A 18 13.52 -10.33 25.47
C ARG A 18 12.35 -9.53 24.94
N THR A 19 11.79 -8.67 25.78
CA THR A 19 10.66 -7.79 25.41
C THR A 19 11.07 -6.81 24.33
N ARG A 20 12.23 -6.15 24.48
CA ARG A 20 12.78 -5.24 23.47
C ARG A 20 13.00 -5.95 22.13
N ALA A 21 13.62 -7.12 22.15
CA ALA A 21 13.83 -7.93 20.95
C ALA A 21 12.50 -8.34 20.28
N ALA A 22 11.45 -8.61 21.06
CA ALA A 22 10.12 -8.89 20.51
C ALA A 22 9.51 -7.66 19.82
N PHE A 23 9.62 -6.48 20.43
CA PHE A 23 9.15 -5.23 19.82
C PHE A 23 9.95 -4.84 18.57
N GLU A 24 11.26 -5.07 18.55
CA GLU A 24 12.10 -4.85 17.37
C GLU A 24 11.66 -5.76 16.21
N ARG A 25 11.44 -7.05 16.47
CA ARG A 25 10.91 -7.98 15.47
C ARG A 25 9.54 -7.55 14.95
N LEU A 26 8.62 -7.18 15.85
CA LEU A 26 7.29 -6.72 15.46
C LEU A 26 7.38 -5.45 14.59
N SER A 27 8.25 -4.50 14.98
CA SER A 27 8.44 -3.25 14.24
C SER A 27 9.01 -3.49 12.84
N ALA A 28 9.95 -4.44 12.69
CA ALA A 28 10.50 -4.82 11.40
C ALA A 28 9.40 -5.35 10.46
N VAL A 29 8.60 -6.31 10.93
CA VAL A 29 7.48 -6.88 10.15
C VAL A 29 6.48 -5.80 9.75
N LEU A 30 6.07 -4.94 10.68
CA LEU A 30 5.11 -3.87 10.39
C LEU A 30 5.67 -2.86 9.39
N SER A 31 6.98 -2.59 9.43
CA SER A 31 7.65 -1.71 8.47
C SER A 31 7.65 -2.30 7.06
N GLU A 32 7.91 -3.59 6.92
CA GLU A 32 7.82 -4.30 5.63
C GLU A 32 6.40 -4.26 5.06
N VAL A 33 5.38 -4.49 5.89
CA VAL A 33 3.97 -4.38 5.49
C VAL A 33 3.64 -2.96 5.02
N ALA A 34 4.06 -1.94 5.78
CA ALA A 34 3.83 -0.54 5.42
C ALA A 34 4.50 -0.16 4.09
N ALA A 35 5.74 -0.63 3.86
CA ALA A 35 6.44 -0.44 2.60
C ALA A 35 5.72 -1.11 1.43
N ALA A 36 5.27 -2.35 1.59
CA ALA A 36 4.50 -3.07 0.59
C ALA A 36 3.18 -2.36 0.25
N VAL A 37 2.43 -1.92 1.27
CA VAL A 37 1.18 -1.17 1.05
C VAL A 37 1.44 0.13 0.30
N THR A 38 2.47 0.89 0.69
CA THR A 38 2.85 2.15 0.04
C THR A 38 3.18 1.91 -1.44
N SER A 39 3.97 0.87 -1.74
CA SER A 39 4.28 0.46 -3.12
C SER A 39 3.00 0.11 -3.90
N ARG A 40 2.06 -0.63 -3.31
CA ARG A 40 0.80 -1.03 -3.96
C ARG A 40 -0.20 0.11 -4.15
N VAL A 41 -0.19 1.12 -3.30
CA VAL A 41 -1.06 2.31 -3.45
C VAL A 41 -0.71 3.09 -4.71
N HIS A 42 0.58 3.17 -5.06
CA HIS A 42 1.01 3.79 -6.32
C HIS A 42 0.72 2.92 -7.55
N GLU A 43 0.54 1.61 -7.35
CA GLU A 43 0.20 0.65 -8.40
C GLU A 43 -1.31 0.48 -8.62
N ARG A 44 -2.20 1.06 -7.81
CA ARG A 44 -3.66 0.92 -8.04
C ARG A 44 -4.30 2.27 -8.29
N CYS A 45 -5.08 2.36 -9.36
CA CYS A 45 -5.91 3.53 -9.60
C CYS A 45 -6.94 3.67 -8.45
N PRO A 46 -6.97 4.77 -7.68
CA PRO A 46 -7.91 4.94 -6.56
C PRO A 46 -9.36 5.05 -7.03
N TYR A 47 -9.56 5.25 -8.33
CA TYR A 47 -10.88 5.33 -8.97
C TYR A 47 -11.28 4.02 -9.66
N ARG A 48 -10.48 2.94 -9.58
CA ARG A 48 -10.84 1.62 -10.14
C ARG A 48 -11.66 0.84 -9.11
N ALA A 49 -12.93 0.63 -9.42
CA ALA A 49 -13.82 -0.25 -8.66
C ALA A 49 -13.44 -1.73 -8.86
N ARG A 50 -14.00 -2.60 -8.00
CA ARG A 50 -13.75 -4.05 -8.02
C ARG A 50 -14.14 -4.73 -9.34
N ASP A 51 -15.11 -4.17 -10.05
CA ASP A 51 -15.61 -4.66 -11.35
C ASP A 51 -14.95 -3.94 -12.54
N ASP A 52 -13.77 -3.34 -12.32
CA ASP A 52 -13.00 -2.61 -13.31
C ASP A 52 -13.69 -1.36 -13.88
N ARG A 53 -14.77 -0.89 -13.25
CA ARG A 53 -15.35 0.41 -13.56
C ARG A 53 -14.48 1.55 -13.01
N CYS A 54 -14.31 2.60 -13.81
CA CYS A 54 -13.65 3.83 -13.40
C CYS A 54 -14.70 4.79 -12.84
N THR A 55 -14.57 5.16 -11.56
CA THR A 55 -15.46 6.09 -10.85
C THR A 55 -15.02 7.55 -10.95
N PHE A 56 -13.90 7.83 -11.63
CA PHE A 56 -13.40 9.20 -11.79
C PHE A 56 -14.34 10.00 -12.70
N ALA A 57 -14.90 11.09 -12.17
CA ALA A 57 -15.80 11.96 -12.91
C ALA A 57 -15.10 12.72 -14.06
N GLY A 58 -13.78 12.91 -13.98
CA GLY A 58 -12.97 13.49 -15.04
C GLY A 58 -12.57 12.48 -16.14
N GLY A 59 -11.90 12.97 -17.18
CA GLY A 59 -11.26 12.10 -18.18
C GLY A 59 -9.84 11.74 -17.75
N CYS A 60 -9.54 10.45 -17.57
CA CYS A 60 -8.17 9.96 -17.38
C CYS A 60 -7.66 9.18 -18.61
N VAL A 61 -6.35 9.05 -18.79
CA VAL A 61 -5.77 8.30 -19.92
C VAL A 61 -6.14 6.82 -19.89
N ASN A 62 -6.27 6.22 -18.70
CA ASN A 62 -6.71 4.84 -18.52
C ASN A 62 -8.21 4.63 -18.77
N GLN A 63 -8.98 5.69 -19.01
CA GLN A 63 -10.42 5.65 -19.22
C GLN A 63 -10.78 5.05 -20.59
N ARG A 64 -11.28 3.81 -20.66
CA ARG A 64 -11.76 3.20 -21.92
C ARG A 64 -13.27 3.44 -22.05
N ARG A 65 -13.69 4.04 -23.17
CA ARG A 65 -15.11 4.17 -23.55
C ARG A 65 -15.44 3.07 -24.56
N LYS A 66 -16.53 2.31 -24.37
CA LYS A 66 -17.10 1.54 -25.47
C LYS A 66 -17.78 2.53 -26.42
N ALA A 67 -17.30 2.61 -27.66
CA ALA A 67 -17.99 3.29 -28.74
C ALA A 67 -19.10 2.36 -29.23
N SER A 68 -20.28 2.44 -28.62
CA SER A 68 -21.49 1.83 -29.19
C SER A 68 -22.39 2.97 -29.68
N PRO A 69 -22.81 2.97 -30.95
CA PRO A 69 -23.81 3.92 -31.43
C PRO A 69 -25.13 3.67 -30.68
N GLY A 70 -25.69 4.69 -30.03
CA GLY A 70 -27.00 4.63 -29.38
C GLY A 70 -27.01 4.32 -27.87
N ALA A 71 -25.86 4.23 -27.20
CA ALA A 71 -25.84 4.13 -25.73
C ALA A 71 -25.93 5.53 -25.10
N ASP A 72 -27.16 5.96 -24.84
CA ASP A 72 -27.47 7.16 -24.06
C ASP A 72 -26.84 7.10 -22.67
N ALA A 73 -26.13 8.17 -22.33
CA ALA A 73 -25.76 8.69 -21.00
C ALA A 73 -25.05 7.79 -19.96
N GLU A 74 -25.17 6.47 -19.95
CA GLU A 74 -24.44 5.58 -19.04
C GLU A 74 -23.18 5.04 -19.73
N ARG A 75 -22.23 5.95 -19.97
CA ARG A 75 -20.88 5.60 -20.41
C ARG A 75 -20.28 4.66 -19.37
N LEU A 76 -20.40 3.35 -19.57
CA LEU A 76 -19.64 2.35 -18.80
C LEU A 76 -18.16 2.62 -19.05
N VAL A 77 -17.55 3.27 -18.08
CA VAL A 77 -16.17 3.67 -18.15
C VAL A 77 -15.34 2.54 -17.59
N TRP A 78 -14.60 1.84 -18.44
CA TRP A 78 -13.72 0.77 -18.01
C TRP A 78 -12.34 1.33 -17.68
N CYS A 79 -11.76 0.91 -16.56
CA CYS A 79 -10.40 1.22 -16.22
C CYS A 79 -9.46 0.27 -17.00
N GLY A 80 -8.71 0.82 -17.96
CA GLY A 80 -7.78 0.07 -18.79
C GLY A 80 -6.42 -0.22 -18.12
N GLY A 81 -6.24 0.19 -16.86
CA GLY A 81 -5.00 -0.05 -16.14
C GLY A 81 -4.79 0.87 -14.95
N ASP A 82 -3.73 0.54 -14.23
CA ASP A 82 -3.48 0.96 -12.86
C ASP A 82 -2.37 2.02 -12.75
N HIS A 83 -1.68 2.29 -13.86
CA HIS A 83 -0.37 2.94 -13.90
C HIS A 83 -0.37 4.38 -14.46
N GLN A 84 -1.51 4.96 -14.87
CA GLN A 84 -1.55 6.32 -15.44
C GLN A 84 -2.82 7.11 -15.07
N LEU A 85 -2.72 7.88 -14.00
CA LEU A 85 -3.69 8.90 -13.60
C LEU A 85 -3.32 10.26 -14.23
N ARG A 86 -3.31 10.35 -15.55
CA ARG A 86 -3.17 11.65 -16.23
C ARG A 86 -4.52 12.09 -16.77
N ARG A 87 -4.85 13.38 -16.61
CA ARG A 87 -6.04 13.98 -17.23
C ARG A 87 -5.89 13.92 -18.74
N ARG A 88 -6.92 13.50 -19.48
CA ARG A 88 -6.94 13.70 -20.94
C ARG A 88 -7.13 15.19 -21.21
N GLY A 89 -6.15 15.83 -21.83
CA GLY A 89 -6.21 17.25 -22.21
C GLY A 89 -5.46 18.21 -21.28
N ALA A 90 -4.23 17.86 -20.90
CA ALA A 90 -3.18 18.84 -20.64
C ALA A 90 -2.19 18.76 -21.81
#